data_AF-A0A930FDT7-F1
#
_entry.id   AF-A0A930FDT7-F1
#
_cell.length_a   1.000
_cell.length_b   1.000
_cell.length_c   1.000
_cell.angle_alpha   90.00
_cell.angle_beta   90.00
_cell.angle_gamma   90.00
#
_symmetry.space_group_name_H-M   'P 1'
#
loop_
_entity.id
_entity.type
_entity.pdbx_description
1 polymer ?
#
loop_
_entity_poly.entity_id
_entity_poly.type
_entity_poly.pdbx_seq_one_letter_code
_entity_poly.pdbx_strand_id
1 'polypeptide(L)'
;PKDGKPIVTPGQDLVLGNFYLNMEETAEEFKKKADALEQLGEKTEAARWRRYSENEGHVFKDVNEVMMAYQTGVVHLHNRIALPARAVNKTGFTEEQNNQYLLTTVGKIIFNGVFPADFPYLNEVTPENLKATPDSEFVPLGTDIKKEFANRKVASEFKKKDLGNLIAAVFDHYKTNGTSDILDSLKDMGYLYSTLAGMTVALSDISVAPNKEALVAEGRKKAEQFNMLRDRGLLTPQEWEAKFSSLWNDVKNDVGNNLMESMARMNPINMMAVSGARGNKNHFTQLAGMRGLMARPTQSKSRKEYQPSIIEVPIYSCFREGMSVSEFFISTHGVRKGLTDTALKTAESGYLTRRLVDVAQEVIIGEEDCGTERGYLVKNIYEDKILRPDEKPVLIEGLFDRIVGRYTQKPILDPKTGEVIVDGDTLVDEDLAQKVVAAGVEEVYIRNVFTCESTNGICRKCYGRNMATGNLVEEGEAIGIMAAQAIGEPGTQLTMRNFHTGGVATQNGDITQGLPRVEELFEARAPKGLAVISKIVGEITDVH
;
A
#
# COMPACT_ATOMS: atom_id res chain seq x y z
N PRO A 1 10.63 -11.24 -9.39
CA PRO A 1 11.01 -10.95 -10.79
C PRO A 1 10.10 -9.93 -11.53
N LYS A 2 8.83 -9.76 -11.12
CA LYS A 2 7.91 -8.87 -11.83
C LYS A 2 8.28 -7.38 -11.71
N ASP A 3 8.62 -6.93 -10.50
CA ASP A 3 8.70 -5.50 -10.16
C ASP A 3 9.91 -5.16 -9.26
N GLY A 4 10.83 -6.11 -9.04
CA GLY A 4 12.02 -5.88 -8.21
C GLY A 4 11.76 -5.78 -6.71
N LYS A 5 10.49 -5.79 -6.27
CA LYS A 5 10.14 -5.60 -4.87
C LYS A 5 10.33 -6.88 -4.06
N PRO A 6 10.70 -6.77 -2.76
CA PRO A 6 10.79 -7.93 -1.89
C PRO A 6 9.47 -8.69 -1.83
N ILE A 7 9.49 -9.99 -2.12
CA ILE A 7 8.30 -10.86 -1.99
C ILE A 7 8.11 -11.26 -0.52
N VAL A 8 9.21 -11.44 0.21
CA VAL A 8 9.25 -11.88 1.60
C VAL A 8 8.95 -10.77 2.61
N THR A 9 7.93 -9.94 2.32
CA THR A 9 7.47 -8.92 3.27
C THR A 9 6.66 -9.57 4.40
N PRO A 10 6.86 -9.16 5.67
CA PRO A 10 6.05 -9.59 6.80
C PRO A 10 4.56 -9.39 6.54
N GLY A 11 3.78 -10.38 6.94
CA GLY A 11 2.32 -10.35 6.88
C GLY A 11 1.69 -10.76 8.21
N GLN A 12 0.42 -10.43 8.39
CA GLN A 12 -0.40 -10.90 9.52
C GLN A 12 0.27 -10.63 10.88
N ASP A 13 0.52 -11.69 11.66
CA ASP A 13 0.99 -11.61 13.04
C ASP A 13 2.36 -10.93 13.16
N LEU A 14 3.24 -11.13 12.17
CA LEU A 14 4.53 -10.45 12.14
C LEU A 14 4.38 -8.93 12.07
N VAL A 15 3.44 -8.45 11.24
CA VAL A 15 3.16 -7.01 11.15
C VAL A 15 2.55 -6.52 12.45
N LEU A 16 1.65 -7.28 13.07
CA LEU A 16 1.02 -6.90 14.34
C LEU A 16 2.03 -6.81 15.50
N GLY A 17 2.91 -7.79 15.62
CA GLY A 17 3.93 -7.79 16.68
C GLY A 17 4.90 -6.64 16.54
N ASN A 18 5.38 -6.37 15.33
CA ASN A 18 6.26 -5.23 15.06
C ASN A 18 5.53 -3.88 15.20
N PHE A 19 4.25 -3.82 14.82
CA PHE A 19 3.40 -2.64 15.03
C PHE A 19 3.21 -2.33 16.51
N TYR A 20 2.88 -3.35 17.31
CA TYR A 20 2.72 -3.22 18.76
C TYR A 20 4.05 -2.83 19.41
N LEU A 21 5.16 -3.51 19.07
CA LEU A 21 6.47 -3.22 19.62
C LEU A 21 6.89 -1.76 19.44
N ASN A 22 6.64 -1.18 18.26
CA ASN A 22 7.04 0.18 17.93
C ASN A 22 5.98 1.24 18.26
N MET A 23 4.89 0.86 18.94
CA MET A 23 3.86 1.79 19.36
C MET A 23 4.36 2.68 20.49
N GLU A 24 3.98 3.95 20.43
CA GLU A 24 4.27 4.94 21.47
C GLU A 24 2.99 5.34 22.20
N GLU A 25 3.08 5.37 23.53
CA GLU A 25 2.00 5.81 24.41
C GLU A 25 2.45 7.00 25.26
N THR A 26 1.49 7.87 25.56
CA THR A 26 1.68 9.02 26.44
C THR A 26 1.40 8.67 27.90
N ALA A 27 1.95 9.44 28.84
CA ALA A 27 1.63 9.29 30.26
C ALA A 27 0.11 9.35 30.56
N GLU A 28 -0.66 10.12 29.78
CA GLU A 28 -2.12 10.21 29.95
C GLU A 28 -2.84 8.93 29.55
N GLU A 29 -2.40 8.26 28.48
CA GLU A 29 -2.97 6.99 28.04
C GLU A 29 -2.70 5.89 29.09
N PHE A 30 -1.50 5.85 29.65
CA PHE A 30 -1.17 4.95 30.76
C PHE A 30 -2.02 5.22 32.02
N LYS A 31 -2.27 6.50 32.35
CA LYS A 31 -3.16 6.86 33.48
C LYS A 31 -4.59 6.41 33.25
N LYS A 32 -5.14 6.64 32.05
CA LYS A 32 -6.50 6.19 31.70
C LYS A 32 -6.66 4.68 31.84
N LYS A 33 -5.65 3.90 31.43
CA LYS A 33 -5.63 2.44 31.62
C LYS A 33 -5.59 2.06 33.11
N ALA A 34 -4.75 2.73 33.89
CA ALA A 34 -4.69 2.49 35.33
C ALA A 34 -6.03 2.77 36.02
N ASP A 35 -6.69 3.88 35.68
CA ASP A 35 -7.97 4.26 36.27
C ASP A 35 -9.08 3.28 35.86
N ALA A 36 -9.07 2.78 34.62
CA ALA A 36 -10.00 1.75 34.16
C ALA A 36 -9.81 0.42 34.93
N LEU A 37 -8.56 0.00 35.17
CA LEU A 37 -8.25 -1.21 35.95
C LEU A 37 -8.61 -1.07 37.43
N GLU A 38 -8.44 0.13 38.00
CA GLU A 38 -8.85 0.42 39.37
C GLU A 38 -10.37 0.34 39.54
N GLN A 39 -11.15 0.80 38.54
CA GLN A 39 -12.60 0.63 38.50
C GLN A 39 -13.02 -0.84 38.43
N LEU A 40 -12.22 -1.70 37.79
CA LEU A 40 -12.43 -3.15 37.74
C LEU A 40 -11.99 -3.88 39.02
N GLY A 41 -11.37 -3.18 39.98
CA GLY A 41 -10.92 -3.73 41.25
C GLY A 41 -9.48 -4.29 41.25
N GLU A 42 -8.75 -4.19 40.15
CA GLU A 42 -7.38 -4.70 40.02
C GLU A 42 -6.32 -3.68 40.47
N LYS A 43 -6.23 -3.47 41.78
CA LYS A 43 -5.36 -2.44 42.38
C LYS A 43 -3.87 -2.64 42.10
N THR A 44 -3.40 -3.89 42.02
CA THR A 44 -1.98 -4.21 41.78
C THR A 44 -1.54 -3.87 40.37
N GLU A 45 -2.34 -4.23 39.37
CA GLU A 45 -2.07 -3.88 37.97
C GLU A 45 -2.25 -2.38 37.75
N ALA A 46 -3.30 -1.76 38.31
CA ALA A 46 -3.46 -0.30 38.25
C ALA A 46 -2.23 0.47 38.77
N ALA A 47 -1.64 0.03 39.89
CA ALA A 47 -0.40 0.61 40.43
C ALA A 47 0.79 0.45 39.47
N ARG A 48 0.88 -0.70 38.76
CA ARG A 48 1.91 -0.95 37.75
C ARG A 48 1.76 -0.01 36.54
N TRP A 49 0.54 0.18 36.04
CA TRP A 49 0.27 1.12 34.94
C TRP A 49 0.52 2.59 35.34
N ARG A 50 0.26 2.96 36.60
CA ARG A 50 0.67 4.29 37.12
C ARG A 50 2.18 4.46 37.14
N ARG A 51 2.91 3.43 37.56
CA ARG A 51 4.38 3.43 37.55
C ARG A 51 4.95 3.64 36.14
N TYR A 52 4.33 3.04 35.12
CA TYR A 52 4.71 3.29 33.73
C TYR A 52 4.51 4.75 33.31
N SER A 53 3.42 5.39 33.73
CA SER A 53 3.17 6.81 33.49
C SER A 53 4.24 7.71 34.14
N GLU A 54 4.65 7.42 35.38
CA GLU A 54 5.63 8.21 36.13
C GLU A 54 7.05 8.14 35.54
N ASN A 55 7.37 7.02 34.91
CA ASN A 55 8.65 6.74 34.26
C ASN A 55 8.73 7.22 32.80
N GLU A 56 7.75 8.00 32.34
CA GLU A 56 7.89 8.71 31.06
C GLU A 56 9.01 9.75 31.13
N GLY A 57 9.89 9.74 30.11
CA GLY A 57 11.07 10.59 30.04
C GLY A 57 12.18 10.21 31.03
N HIS A 58 12.19 8.96 31.52
CA HIS A 58 13.32 8.46 32.31
C HIS A 58 14.57 8.30 31.44
N VAL A 59 15.72 8.64 32.01
CA VAL A 59 17.02 8.58 31.34
C VAL A 59 17.77 7.36 31.82
N PHE A 60 18.13 6.47 30.89
CA PHE A 60 18.90 5.27 31.17
C PHE A 60 20.35 5.43 30.74
N LYS A 61 21.26 4.72 31.41
CA LYS A 61 22.69 4.72 31.10
C LYS A 61 23.00 3.93 29.84
N ASP A 62 22.45 2.72 29.72
CA ASP A 62 22.71 1.79 28.61
C ASP A 62 21.49 0.90 28.29
N VAL A 63 21.59 0.17 27.18
CA VAL A 63 20.53 -0.74 26.70
C VAL A 63 20.25 -1.85 27.71
N ASN A 64 21.26 -2.32 28.45
CA ASN A 64 21.09 -3.39 29.44
C ASN A 64 20.25 -2.93 30.63
N GLU A 65 20.43 -1.70 31.09
CA GLU A 65 19.61 -1.09 32.13
C GLU A 65 18.15 -0.96 31.69
N VAL A 66 17.91 -0.58 30.43
CA VAL A 66 16.56 -0.54 29.86
C VAL A 66 15.92 -1.93 29.87
N MET A 67 16.66 -2.96 29.45
CA MET A 67 16.16 -4.35 29.45
C MET A 67 15.89 -4.86 30.86
N MET A 68 16.74 -4.51 31.84
CA MET A 68 16.51 -4.84 33.25
C MET A 68 15.26 -4.14 33.79
N ALA A 69 15.06 -2.86 33.47
CA ALA A 69 13.88 -2.10 33.85
C ALA A 69 12.59 -2.68 33.22
N TYR A 70 12.67 -3.17 31.98
CA TYR A 70 11.56 -3.85 31.32
C TYR A 70 11.25 -5.21 31.98
N GLN A 71 12.26 -6.05 32.23
CA GLN A 71 12.09 -7.36 32.86
C GLN A 71 11.55 -7.26 34.30
N THR A 72 11.95 -6.22 35.04
CA THR A 72 11.45 -5.95 36.40
C THR A 72 10.09 -5.26 36.43
N GLY A 73 9.53 -4.90 35.26
CA GLY A 73 8.21 -4.27 35.13
C GLY A 73 8.16 -2.82 35.61
N VAL A 74 9.27 -2.09 35.53
CA VAL A 74 9.38 -0.67 35.85
C VAL A 74 8.94 0.21 34.68
N VAL A 75 9.21 -0.25 33.45
CA VAL A 75 8.84 0.42 32.19
C VAL A 75 8.09 -0.54 31.27
N HIS A 76 7.18 -0.01 30.45
CA HIS A 76 6.48 -0.74 29.39
C HIS A 76 7.21 -0.60 28.05
N LEU A 77 6.88 -1.44 27.05
CA LEU A 77 7.43 -1.34 25.69
C LEU A 77 7.18 0.03 25.06
N HIS A 78 6.00 0.60 25.32
CA HIS A 78 5.54 1.86 24.73
C HIS A 78 5.98 3.11 25.52
N ASN A 79 6.78 2.95 26.59
CA ASN A 79 7.31 4.06 27.35
C ASN A 79 8.32 4.85 26.52
N ARG A 80 8.14 6.17 26.51
CA ARG A 80 9.08 7.14 25.93
C ARG A 80 10.22 7.39 26.92
N ILE A 81 11.44 7.13 26.48
CA ILE A 81 12.65 7.12 27.30
C ILE A 81 13.81 7.79 26.56
N ALA A 82 14.88 8.11 27.28
CA ALA A 82 16.08 8.66 26.68
C ALA A 82 17.32 7.87 27.11
N LEU A 83 18.31 7.80 26.23
CA LEU A 83 19.61 7.23 26.53
C LEU A 83 20.71 8.02 25.83
N PRO A 84 21.94 8.06 26.36
CA PRO A 84 23.08 8.60 25.64
C PRO A 84 23.26 7.85 24.30
N ALA A 85 23.37 8.58 23.18
CA ALA A 85 23.48 7.98 21.85
C ALA A 85 24.67 7.00 21.73
N ARG A 86 25.78 7.32 22.40
CA ARG A 86 26.96 6.44 22.52
C ARG A 86 26.65 5.03 23.03
N ALA A 87 25.58 4.85 23.82
CA ALA A 87 25.25 3.57 24.43
C ALA A 87 24.60 2.58 23.45
N VAL A 88 24.17 3.05 22.27
CA VAL A 88 23.57 2.20 21.22
C VAL A 88 24.64 1.55 20.33
N ASN A 89 25.88 2.05 20.36
CA ASN A 89 27.01 1.55 19.56
C ASN A 89 26.74 1.46 18.05
N LYS A 90 26.04 2.45 17.48
CA LYS A 90 25.87 2.57 16.02
C LYS A 90 27.02 3.35 15.41
N THR A 91 27.59 2.86 14.31
CA THR A 91 28.72 3.51 13.63
C THR A 91 28.29 4.69 12.76
N GLY A 92 26.99 4.81 12.46
CA GLY A 92 26.43 5.91 11.67
C GLY A 92 26.23 7.24 12.42
N PHE A 93 26.52 7.29 13.72
CA PHE A 93 26.38 8.52 14.51
C PHE A 93 27.62 9.41 14.40
N THR A 94 27.40 10.71 14.25
CA THR A 94 28.48 11.70 14.29
C THR A 94 29.05 11.84 15.71
N GLU A 95 30.25 12.41 15.85
CA GLU A 95 30.85 12.66 17.18
C GLU A 95 30.00 13.61 18.03
N GLU A 96 29.29 14.54 17.41
CA GLU A 96 28.36 15.45 18.10
C GLU A 96 27.11 14.72 18.59
N GLN A 97 26.50 13.89 17.74
CA GLN A 97 25.34 13.07 18.10
C GLN A 97 25.66 12.09 19.23
N ASN A 98 26.87 11.49 19.22
CA ASN A 98 27.31 10.58 20.28
C ASN A 98 27.37 11.24 21.68
N ASN A 99 27.53 12.57 21.72
CA ASN A 99 27.54 13.37 22.94
C ASN A 99 26.16 13.97 23.28
N GLN A 100 25.08 13.43 22.72
CA GLN A 100 23.70 13.85 22.97
C GLN A 100 22.84 12.69 23.51
N TYR A 101 21.66 13.04 24.04
CA TYR A 101 20.62 12.07 24.37
C TYR A 101 19.81 11.72 23.12
N LEU A 102 19.64 10.43 22.86
CA LEU A 102 18.72 9.90 21.87
C LEU A 102 17.34 9.69 22.53
N LEU A 103 16.32 10.33 21.99
CA LEU A 103 14.93 10.13 22.39
C LEU A 103 14.37 8.91 21.66
N THR A 104 13.83 7.94 22.38
CA THR A 104 13.27 6.72 21.75
C THR A 104 12.29 6.02 22.70
N THR A 105 11.86 4.79 22.35
CA THR A 105 11.06 3.94 23.24
C THR A 105 11.75 2.62 23.53
N VAL A 106 11.33 1.96 24.61
CA VAL A 106 11.84 0.63 24.98
C VAL A 106 11.67 -0.36 23.82
N GLY A 107 10.51 -0.37 23.19
CA GLY A 107 10.23 -1.26 22.06
C GLY A 107 11.07 -0.96 20.83
N LYS A 108 11.30 0.32 20.50
CA LYS A 108 12.18 0.73 19.39
C LYS A 108 13.64 0.35 19.64
N ILE A 109 14.12 0.38 20.88
CA ILE A 109 15.48 -0.09 21.20
C ILE A 109 15.58 -1.59 20.93
N ILE A 110 14.59 -2.37 21.35
CA ILE A 110 14.56 -3.81 21.11
C ILE A 110 14.53 -4.10 19.61
N PHE A 111 13.66 -3.39 18.87
CA PHE A 111 13.56 -3.50 17.42
C PHE A 111 14.90 -3.19 16.72
N ASN A 112 15.58 -2.13 17.14
CA ASN A 112 16.86 -1.73 16.55
C ASN A 112 18.01 -2.70 16.88
N GLY A 113 17.87 -3.54 17.90
CA GLY A 113 18.84 -4.58 18.25
C GLY A 113 18.97 -5.70 17.21
N VAL A 114 18.02 -5.83 16.30
CA VAL A 114 18.07 -6.78 15.18
C VAL A 114 19.03 -6.34 14.08
N PHE A 115 19.20 -5.03 13.90
CA PHE A 115 20.00 -4.49 12.82
C PHE A 115 21.46 -4.37 13.24
N PRO A 116 22.42 -4.65 12.34
CA PRO A 116 23.84 -4.51 12.66
C PRO A 116 24.24 -3.05 12.94
N ALA A 117 25.46 -2.85 13.45
CA ALA A 117 25.91 -1.55 13.96
C ALA A 117 26.04 -0.45 12.88
N ASP A 118 26.22 -0.84 11.62
CA ASP A 118 26.32 0.02 10.45
C ASP A 118 24.96 0.51 9.93
N PHE A 119 23.87 -0.17 10.27
CA PHE A 119 22.53 0.26 9.89
C PHE A 119 22.03 1.44 10.75
N PRO A 120 21.43 2.49 10.17
CA PRO A 120 20.88 3.64 10.90
C PRO A 120 19.90 3.25 12.02
N TYR A 121 19.82 4.08 13.05
CA TYR A 121 18.86 3.87 14.13
C TYR A 121 17.47 4.38 13.73
N LEU A 122 16.47 3.50 13.80
CA LEU A 122 15.12 3.73 13.32
C LEU A 122 14.19 4.19 14.45
N ASN A 123 13.87 5.48 14.45
CA ASN A 123 12.75 6.02 15.25
C ASN A 123 11.48 6.18 14.42
N GLU A 124 11.60 6.48 13.12
CA GLU A 124 10.52 6.61 12.15
C GLU A 124 10.97 5.96 10.84
N VAL A 125 10.07 5.36 10.07
CA VAL A 125 10.45 4.79 8.76
C VAL A 125 10.15 5.81 7.67
N THR A 126 11.07 6.76 7.50
CA THR A 126 11.06 7.70 6.38
C THR A 126 12.24 7.42 5.45
N PRO A 127 12.17 7.81 4.15
CA PRO A 127 13.29 7.64 3.23
C PRO A 127 14.60 8.28 3.72
N GLU A 128 14.49 9.36 4.50
CA GLU A 128 15.63 10.04 5.13
C GLU A 128 16.19 9.21 6.29
N ASN A 129 15.34 8.69 7.18
CA ASN A 129 15.78 7.90 8.34
C ASN A 129 16.41 6.55 7.95
N LEU A 130 16.00 6.01 6.80
CA LEU A 130 16.62 4.80 6.22
C LEU A 130 18.06 5.06 5.73
N LYS A 131 18.42 6.32 5.44
CA LYS A 131 19.79 6.71 5.05
C LYS A 131 20.62 7.17 6.25
N ALA A 132 20.06 8.02 7.10
CA ALA A 132 20.71 8.53 8.30
C ALA A 132 19.70 8.92 9.37
N THR A 133 20.02 8.69 10.64
CA THR A 133 19.13 9.08 11.75
C THR A 133 19.02 10.60 11.84
N PRO A 134 17.81 11.18 11.80
CA PRO A 134 17.61 12.62 11.84
C PRO A 134 18.14 13.27 13.13
N ASP A 135 18.73 14.46 13.00
CA ASP A 135 19.23 15.25 14.15
C ASP A 135 18.12 15.67 15.13
N SER A 136 16.86 15.69 14.68
CA SER A 136 15.68 15.99 15.51
C SER A 136 15.39 14.94 16.59
N GLU A 137 16.02 13.77 16.51
CA GLU A 137 15.92 12.71 17.51
C GLU A 137 16.91 12.87 18.67
N PHE A 138 17.85 13.81 18.52
CA PHE A 138 18.89 14.04 19.51
C PHE A 138 18.68 15.34 20.27
N VAL A 139 18.99 15.31 21.56
CA VAL A 139 18.86 16.46 22.46
C VAL A 139 20.15 16.65 23.26
N PRO A 140 20.64 17.89 23.45
CA PRO A 140 21.84 18.14 24.23
C PRO A 140 21.77 17.60 25.66
N LEU A 141 22.94 17.24 26.22
CA LEU A 141 23.07 16.81 27.61
C LEU A 141 22.71 17.96 28.56
N GLY A 142 21.75 17.74 29.46
CA GLY A 142 21.29 18.73 30.44
C GLY A 142 19.87 19.28 30.17
N THR A 143 19.25 18.91 29.05
CA THR A 143 17.86 19.26 28.75
C THR A 143 16.88 18.46 29.61
N ASP A 144 15.76 19.09 29.99
CA ASP A 144 14.67 18.44 30.72
C ASP A 144 13.81 17.58 29.78
N ILE A 145 14.18 16.30 29.69
CA ILE A 145 13.59 15.32 28.77
C ILE A 145 12.09 15.12 29.00
N LYS A 146 11.60 15.28 30.23
CA LYS A 146 10.16 15.16 30.51
C LYS A 146 9.35 16.28 29.87
N LYS A 147 9.90 17.50 29.83
CA LYS A 147 9.24 18.64 29.15
C LYS A 147 9.29 18.50 27.63
N GLU A 148 10.40 17.98 27.09
CA GLU A 148 10.51 17.72 25.65
C GLU A 148 9.48 16.69 25.17
N PHE A 149 9.29 15.58 25.89
CA PHE A 149 8.26 14.60 25.54
C PHE A 149 6.83 15.11 25.69
N ALA A 150 6.58 16.10 26.55
CA ALA A 150 5.26 16.74 26.66
C ALA A 150 4.94 17.61 25.43
N ASN A 151 5.95 18.22 24.81
CA ASN A 151 5.78 19.06 23.62
C ASN A 151 5.81 18.25 22.31
N ARG A 152 6.47 17.09 22.32
CA ARG A 152 6.65 16.24 21.14
C ARG A 152 5.37 15.45 20.84
N LYS A 153 5.00 15.41 19.55
CA LYS A 153 3.92 14.54 19.07
C LYS A 153 4.35 13.08 19.11
N VAL A 154 3.39 12.20 19.33
CA VAL A 154 3.58 10.74 19.28
C VAL A 154 4.02 10.35 17.87
N ALA A 155 5.12 9.62 17.75
CA ALA A 155 5.62 9.14 16.46
C ALA A 155 4.65 8.12 15.86
N SER A 156 4.60 8.04 14.53
CA SER A 156 3.77 7.06 13.85
C SER A 156 4.34 5.64 14.02
N GLU A 157 3.45 4.66 14.16
CA GLU A 157 3.81 3.25 14.29
C GLU A 157 4.25 2.66 12.95
N PHE A 158 5.03 1.58 13.00
CA PHE A 158 5.54 0.91 11.79
C PHE A 158 4.46 0.03 11.17
N LYS A 159 3.97 0.45 10.00
CA LYS A 159 2.94 -0.27 9.24
C LYS A 159 3.57 -1.29 8.31
N LYS A 160 2.74 -2.14 7.70
CA LYS A 160 3.20 -3.12 6.70
C LYS A 160 4.04 -2.50 5.56
N LYS A 161 3.65 -1.32 5.07
CA LYS A 161 4.38 -0.63 3.99
C LYS A 161 5.77 -0.20 4.44
N ASP A 162 5.86 0.27 5.67
CA ASP A 162 7.11 0.75 6.28
C ASP A 162 8.09 -0.41 6.45
N LEU A 163 7.62 -1.55 6.96
CA LEU A 163 8.42 -2.78 7.03
C LEU A 163 8.87 -3.27 5.65
N GLY A 164 8.03 -3.11 4.62
CA GLY A 164 8.40 -3.44 3.24
C GLY A 164 9.53 -2.55 2.70
N ASN A 165 9.45 -1.24 2.93
CA ASN A 165 10.50 -0.29 2.54
C ASN A 165 11.80 -0.52 3.32
N LEU A 166 11.69 -0.86 4.61
CA LEU A 166 12.83 -1.20 5.45
C LEU A 166 13.57 -2.44 4.91
N ILE A 167 12.84 -3.49 4.55
CA ILE A 167 13.45 -4.72 4.00
C ILE A 167 14.09 -4.44 2.65
N ALA A 168 13.49 -3.59 1.82
CA ALA A 168 14.11 -3.15 0.56
C ALA A 168 15.46 -2.47 0.83
N ALA A 169 15.50 -1.49 1.74
CA ALA A 169 16.75 -0.82 2.11
C ALA A 169 17.81 -1.79 2.67
N VAL A 170 17.41 -2.73 3.53
CA VAL A 170 18.31 -3.77 4.05
C VAL A 170 18.85 -4.66 2.93
N PHE A 171 18.01 -5.05 1.97
CA PHE A 171 18.44 -5.82 0.80
C PHE A 171 19.37 -5.02 -0.11
N ASP A 172 19.15 -3.72 -0.27
CA ASP A 172 20.01 -2.88 -1.10
C ASP A 172 21.41 -2.71 -0.51
N HIS A 173 21.50 -2.59 0.82
CA HIS A 173 22.77 -2.46 1.56
C HIS A 173 23.52 -3.79 1.71
N TYR A 174 22.87 -4.87 2.16
CA TYR A 174 23.53 -6.14 2.48
C TYR A 174 23.41 -7.22 1.39
N LYS A 175 22.61 -6.97 0.35
CA LYS A 175 22.31 -7.93 -0.72
C LYS A 175 21.75 -9.23 -0.15
N THR A 176 22.20 -10.39 -0.63
CA THR A 176 21.71 -11.69 -0.16
C THR A 176 22.32 -12.12 1.17
N ASN A 177 23.55 -11.68 1.46
CA ASN A 177 24.30 -12.14 2.63
C ASN A 177 24.01 -11.20 3.82
N GLY A 178 23.22 -11.68 4.78
CA GLY A 178 22.86 -10.95 6.00
C GLY A 178 21.40 -10.50 6.04
N THR A 179 20.77 -10.21 4.90
CA THR A 179 19.33 -9.88 4.86
C THR A 179 18.46 -11.05 5.35
N SER A 180 18.85 -12.30 5.04
CA SER A 180 18.10 -13.48 5.53
C SER A 180 18.12 -13.58 7.05
N ASP A 181 19.27 -13.36 7.69
CA ASP A 181 19.41 -13.47 9.15
C ASP A 181 18.64 -12.35 9.88
N ILE A 182 18.65 -11.15 9.30
CA ILE A 182 17.86 -10.01 9.78
C ILE A 182 16.36 -10.31 9.67
N LEU A 183 15.91 -10.89 8.55
CA LEU A 183 14.52 -11.26 8.35
C LEU A 183 14.05 -12.34 9.32
N ASP A 184 14.88 -13.35 9.60
CA ASP A 184 14.55 -14.39 10.59
C ASP A 184 14.47 -13.81 12.01
N SER A 185 15.38 -12.91 12.37
CA SER A 185 15.36 -12.21 13.65
C SER A 185 14.12 -11.32 13.80
N LEU A 186 13.73 -10.62 12.74
CA LEU A 186 12.52 -9.78 12.69
C LEU A 186 11.24 -10.63 12.74
N LYS A 187 11.27 -11.82 12.15
CA LYS A 187 10.20 -12.83 12.24
C LYS A 187 10.04 -13.32 13.68
N ASP A 188 11.11 -13.75 14.33
CA ASP A 188 11.08 -14.26 15.70
C ASP A 188 10.59 -13.18 16.68
N MET A 189 11.07 -11.95 16.51
CA MET A 189 10.62 -10.79 17.27
C MET A 189 9.13 -10.50 17.04
N GLY A 190 8.69 -10.50 15.78
CA GLY A 190 7.29 -10.28 15.41
C GLY A 190 6.36 -11.29 16.09
N TYR A 191 6.69 -12.58 16.06
CA TYR A 191 5.87 -13.60 16.72
C TYR A 191 5.88 -13.52 18.25
N LEU A 192 7.03 -13.20 18.85
CA LEU A 192 7.12 -13.05 20.31
C LEU A 192 6.22 -11.90 20.78
N TYR A 193 6.35 -10.72 20.16
CA TYR A 193 5.59 -9.55 20.58
C TYR A 193 4.13 -9.59 20.14
N SER A 194 3.77 -10.30 19.07
CA SER A 194 2.35 -10.55 18.75
C SER A 194 1.69 -11.42 19.82
N THR A 195 2.41 -12.41 20.36
CA THR A 195 1.92 -13.27 21.43
C THR A 195 1.76 -12.48 22.74
N LEU A 196 2.75 -11.65 23.08
CA LEU A 196 2.70 -10.80 24.28
C LEU A 196 1.64 -9.71 24.20
N ALA A 197 1.34 -9.18 23.02
CA ALA A 197 0.30 -8.17 22.82
C ALA A 197 -1.10 -8.68 23.23
N GLY A 198 -1.32 -10.01 23.30
CA GLY A 198 -2.57 -10.59 23.76
C GLY A 198 -3.77 -10.17 22.92
N MET A 199 -3.57 -9.91 21.62
CA MET A 199 -4.62 -9.46 20.73
C MET A 199 -5.74 -10.49 20.66
N THR A 200 -6.96 -10.04 20.91
CA THR A 200 -8.17 -10.86 20.88
C THR A 200 -9.27 -10.16 20.10
N VAL A 201 -10.33 -10.90 19.79
CA VAL A 201 -11.54 -10.34 19.19
C VAL A 201 -12.72 -10.79 20.03
N ALA A 202 -13.33 -9.83 20.72
CA ALA A 202 -14.57 -10.02 21.45
C ALA A 202 -15.71 -9.19 20.85
N LEU A 203 -16.94 -9.55 21.20
CA LEU A 203 -18.11 -8.75 20.83
C LEU A 203 -18.05 -7.34 21.48
N SER A 204 -17.34 -7.15 22.58
CA SER A 204 -17.11 -5.81 23.16
C SER A 204 -16.30 -4.90 22.25
N ASP A 205 -15.39 -5.46 21.44
CA ASP A 205 -14.42 -4.70 20.67
C ASP A 205 -15.01 -4.15 19.36
N ILE A 206 -16.09 -4.77 18.89
CA ILE A 206 -16.80 -4.34 17.69
C ILE A 206 -17.84 -3.28 18.08
N SER A 207 -17.47 -2.01 18.22
CA SER A 207 -18.45 -0.95 18.45
C SER A 207 -19.19 -0.59 17.16
N VAL A 208 -20.53 -0.46 17.22
CA VAL A 208 -21.32 0.06 16.08
C VAL A 208 -21.02 1.56 15.92
N ALA A 209 -20.97 2.03 14.68
CA ALA A 209 -20.68 3.43 14.38
C ALA A 209 -21.68 4.38 15.08
N PRO A 210 -21.21 5.37 15.87
CA PRO A 210 -22.09 6.39 16.42
C PRO A 210 -22.70 7.20 15.27
N ASN A 211 -23.99 7.51 15.36
CA ASN A 211 -24.77 8.26 14.34
C ASN A 211 -25.14 7.50 13.05
N LYS A 212 -24.92 6.19 12.98
CA LYS A 212 -25.35 5.37 11.84
C LYS A 212 -26.83 5.59 11.47
N GLU A 213 -27.72 5.50 12.46
CA GLU A 213 -29.16 5.61 12.22
C GLU A 213 -29.57 6.97 11.64
N ALA A 214 -28.93 8.04 12.10
CA ALA A 214 -29.18 9.38 11.60
C ALA A 214 -28.76 9.53 10.13
N LEU A 215 -27.57 9.04 9.77
CA LEU A 215 -27.07 9.06 8.39
C LEU A 215 -27.95 8.22 7.46
N VAL A 216 -28.37 7.03 7.91
CA VAL A 216 -29.25 6.17 7.13
C VAL A 216 -30.63 6.81 6.95
N ALA A 217 -31.18 7.48 7.98
CA ALA A 217 -32.45 8.18 7.90
C ALA A 217 -32.40 9.36 6.92
N GLU A 218 -31.29 10.12 6.90
CA GLU A 218 -31.06 11.18 5.91
C GLU A 218 -30.95 10.61 4.49
N GLY A 219 -30.18 9.53 4.32
CA GLY A 219 -30.06 8.80 3.07
C GLY A 219 -31.41 8.32 2.55
N ARG A 220 -32.29 7.80 3.43
CA ARG A 220 -33.66 7.39 3.07
C ARG A 220 -34.51 8.55 2.56
N LYS A 221 -34.48 9.71 3.22
CA LYS A 221 -35.23 10.90 2.77
C LYS A 221 -34.80 11.35 1.38
N LYS A 222 -33.49 11.37 1.12
CA LYS A 222 -32.93 11.72 -0.21
C LYS A 222 -33.27 10.65 -1.26
N ALA A 223 -33.20 9.38 -0.91
CA ALA A 223 -33.56 8.27 -1.80
C ALA A 223 -35.04 8.33 -2.21
N GLU A 224 -35.93 8.69 -1.28
CA GLU A 224 -37.37 8.85 -1.54
C GLU A 224 -37.65 10.03 -2.50
N GLN A 225 -36.90 11.13 -2.38
CA GLN A 225 -36.95 12.22 -3.36
C GLN A 225 -36.55 11.77 -4.76
N PHE A 226 -35.49 10.96 -4.90
CA PHE A 226 -35.10 10.41 -6.20
C PHE A 226 -36.14 9.47 -6.79
N ASN A 227 -36.77 8.63 -5.96
CA ASN A 227 -37.87 7.79 -6.38
C ASN A 227 -39.07 8.62 -6.84
N MET A 228 -39.42 9.68 -6.11
CA MET A 228 -40.50 10.60 -6.49
C MET A 228 -40.22 11.32 -7.81
N LEU A 229 -38.97 11.74 -8.05
CA LEU A 229 -38.56 12.35 -9.33
C LEU A 229 -38.62 11.34 -10.49
N ARG A 230 -38.23 10.08 -10.25
CA ARG A 230 -38.37 8.98 -11.21
C ARG A 230 -39.83 8.70 -11.55
N ASP A 231 -40.70 8.61 -10.53
CA ASP A 231 -42.12 8.32 -10.70
C ASP A 231 -42.87 9.46 -11.42
N ARG A 232 -42.37 10.70 -11.28
CA ARG A 232 -42.83 11.88 -12.05
C ARG A 232 -42.26 11.97 -13.46
N GLY A 233 -41.37 11.04 -13.85
CA GLY A 233 -40.72 11.04 -15.16
C GLY A 233 -39.66 12.13 -15.36
N LEU A 234 -39.19 12.77 -14.29
CA LEU A 234 -38.16 13.82 -14.33
C LEU A 234 -36.73 13.27 -14.35
N LEU A 235 -36.56 11.98 -14.00
CA LEU A 235 -35.29 11.26 -14.09
C LEU A 235 -35.46 10.03 -14.97
N THR A 236 -34.53 9.84 -15.90
CA THR A 236 -34.45 8.56 -16.62
C THR A 236 -34.01 7.44 -15.67
N PRO A 237 -34.36 6.17 -15.96
CA PRO A 237 -33.91 5.04 -15.16
C PRO A 237 -32.37 4.95 -15.00
N GLN A 238 -31.61 5.30 -16.05
CA GLN A 238 -30.13 5.34 -15.98
C GLN A 238 -29.62 6.41 -15.02
N GLU A 239 -30.11 7.64 -15.15
CA GLU A 239 -29.70 8.77 -14.31
C GLU A 239 -30.11 8.55 -12.85
N TRP A 240 -31.29 7.98 -12.64
CA TRP A 240 -31.76 7.58 -11.31
C TRP A 240 -30.81 6.56 -10.69
N GLU A 241 -30.46 5.48 -11.41
CA GLU A 241 -29.55 4.45 -10.88
C GLU A 241 -28.18 5.03 -10.53
N ALA A 242 -27.64 5.91 -11.36
CA ALA A 242 -26.36 6.57 -11.09
C ALA A 242 -26.42 7.44 -9.83
N LYS A 243 -27.45 8.30 -9.70
CA LYS A 243 -27.63 9.17 -8.53
C LYS A 243 -27.92 8.36 -7.24
N PHE A 244 -28.76 7.33 -7.35
CA PHE A 244 -29.11 6.45 -6.25
C PHE A 244 -27.89 5.66 -5.75
N SER A 245 -27.08 5.13 -6.67
CA SER A 245 -25.84 4.43 -6.34
C SER A 245 -24.81 5.36 -5.68
N SER A 246 -24.64 6.58 -6.20
CA SER A 246 -23.74 7.58 -5.60
C SER A 246 -24.16 7.88 -4.16
N LEU A 247 -25.44 8.21 -3.95
CA LEU A 247 -25.97 8.54 -2.62
C LEU A 247 -25.66 7.47 -1.57
N TRP A 248 -25.93 6.19 -1.89
CA TRP A 248 -25.70 5.12 -0.92
C TRP A 248 -24.22 4.76 -0.76
N ASN A 249 -23.39 4.97 -1.78
CA ASN A 249 -21.94 4.85 -1.65
C ASN A 249 -21.38 5.95 -0.73
N ASP A 250 -21.88 7.19 -0.84
CA ASP A 250 -21.49 8.31 0.01
C ASP A 250 -21.89 8.04 1.47
N VAL A 251 -23.15 7.66 1.71
CA VAL A 251 -23.63 7.28 3.05
C VAL A 251 -22.80 6.14 3.65
N LYS A 252 -22.45 5.12 2.84
CA LYS A 252 -21.62 4.01 3.29
C LYS A 252 -20.20 4.47 3.65
N ASN A 253 -19.62 5.38 2.87
CA ASN A 253 -18.30 5.94 3.12
C ASN A 253 -18.30 6.78 4.40
N ASP A 254 -19.33 7.61 4.62
CA ASP A 254 -19.50 8.42 5.83
C ASP A 254 -19.65 7.56 7.08
N VAL A 255 -20.50 6.52 7.01
CA VAL A 255 -20.63 5.52 8.09
C VAL A 255 -19.29 4.83 8.35
N GLY A 256 -18.53 4.50 7.30
CA GLY A 256 -17.20 3.90 7.42
C GLY A 256 -16.14 4.84 8.00
N ASN A 257 -16.21 6.14 7.71
CA ASN A 257 -15.32 7.16 8.28
C ASN A 257 -15.60 7.33 9.77
N ASN A 258 -16.86 7.55 10.13
CA ASN A 258 -17.29 7.70 11.53
C ASN A 258 -16.96 6.46 12.36
N LEU A 259 -17.07 5.26 11.78
CA LEU A 259 -16.69 4.03 12.45
C LEU A 259 -15.20 4.04 12.83
N MET A 260 -14.32 4.34 11.87
CA MET A 260 -12.86 4.34 12.10
C MET A 260 -12.44 5.43 13.09
N GLU A 261 -13.06 6.60 13.05
CA GLU A 261 -12.80 7.70 13.99
C GLU A 261 -13.28 7.39 15.42
N SER A 262 -14.37 6.62 15.54
CA SER A 262 -14.93 6.24 16.84
C SER A 262 -14.12 5.16 17.57
N MET A 263 -13.31 4.38 16.83
CA MET A 263 -12.55 3.28 17.43
C MET A 263 -11.32 3.81 18.18
N ALA A 264 -11.18 3.42 19.44
CA ALA A 264 -9.97 3.71 20.21
C ALA A 264 -8.72 3.15 19.52
N ARG A 265 -7.59 3.86 19.63
CA ARG A 265 -6.30 3.44 19.04
C ARG A 265 -5.84 2.05 19.50
N MET A 266 -6.08 1.73 20.78
CA MET A 266 -5.74 0.44 21.40
C MET A 266 -6.74 -0.69 21.14
N ASN A 267 -7.83 -0.44 20.40
CA ASN A 267 -8.76 -1.50 20.06
C ASN A 267 -8.07 -2.50 19.11
N PRO A 268 -8.05 -3.82 19.41
CA PRO A 268 -7.42 -4.83 18.54
C PRO A 268 -7.87 -4.76 17.08
N ILE A 269 -9.14 -4.45 16.84
CA ILE A 269 -9.72 -4.31 15.51
C ILE A 269 -9.11 -3.12 14.76
N ASN A 270 -8.93 -2.00 15.46
CA ASN A 270 -8.31 -0.80 14.89
C ASN A 270 -6.82 -1.04 14.63
N MET A 271 -6.11 -1.68 15.55
CA MET A 271 -4.71 -2.05 15.37
C MET A 271 -4.51 -2.97 14.15
N MET A 272 -5.39 -3.96 13.93
CA MET A 272 -5.35 -4.80 12.72
C MET A 272 -5.60 -4.01 11.43
N ALA A 273 -6.51 -3.04 11.46
CA ALA A 273 -6.84 -2.20 10.33
C ALA A 273 -5.69 -1.23 9.96
N VAL A 274 -5.15 -0.52 10.95
CA VAL A 274 -4.15 0.54 10.76
C VAL A 274 -2.77 -0.04 10.44
N SER A 275 -2.40 -1.15 11.07
CA SER A 275 -1.12 -1.85 10.78
C SER A 275 -1.07 -2.40 9.36
N GLY A 276 -2.22 -2.66 8.73
CA GLY A 276 -2.32 -3.33 7.44
C GLY A 276 -2.03 -4.84 7.52
N ALA A 277 -2.04 -5.41 8.72
CA ALA A 277 -1.85 -6.84 8.95
C ALA A 277 -3.02 -7.66 8.40
N ARG A 278 -4.26 -7.23 8.71
CA ARG A 278 -5.47 -7.92 8.29
C ARG A 278 -6.69 -7.01 8.27
N GLY A 279 -7.45 -7.09 7.19
CA GLY A 279 -8.69 -6.33 7.02
C GLY A 279 -8.49 -5.02 6.26
N ASN A 280 -9.57 -4.56 5.65
CA ASN A 280 -9.64 -3.26 4.98
C ASN A 280 -10.78 -2.49 5.64
N LYS A 281 -10.76 -1.16 5.60
CA LYS A 281 -11.84 -0.27 6.03
C LYS A 281 -13.21 -0.77 5.56
N ASN A 282 -13.30 -1.19 4.30
CA ASN A 282 -14.54 -1.74 3.72
C ASN A 282 -15.05 -3.00 4.45
N HIS A 283 -14.17 -3.86 4.96
CA HIS A 283 -14.56 -5.05 5.72
C HIS A 283 -15.07 -4.66 7.11
N PHE A 284 -14.43 -3.69 7.78
CA PHE A 284 -14.87 -3.19 9.08
C PHE A 284 -16.21 -2.43 8.97
N THR A 285 -16.40 -1.63 7.92
CA THR A 285 -17.69 -0.99 7.62
C THR A 285 -18.79 -2.04 7.46
N GLN A 286 -18.52 -3.20 6.85
CA GLN A 286 -19.52 -4.27 6.73
C GLN A 286 -19.79 -4.98 8.07
N LEU A 287 -18.78 -5.10 8.93
CA LEU A 287 -18.89 -5.77 10.23
C LEU A 287 -19.73 -4.95 11.22
N ALA A 288 -19.47 -3.64 11.32
CA ALA A 288 -20.00 -2.78 12.38
C ALA A 288 -20.71 -1.50 11.88
N GLY A 289 -20.71 -1.24 10.58
CA GLY A 289 -21.34 -0.08 9.95
C GLY A 289 -22.60 -0.47 9.18
N MET A 290 -22.48 -0.65 7.86
CA MET A 290 -23.55 -1.13 6.99
C MET A 290 -22.96 -1.93 5.82
N ARG A 291 -23.76 -2.83 5.24
CA ARG A 291 -23.31 -3.63 4.09
C ARG A 291 -23.42 -2.87 2.76
N GLY A 292 -24.53 -2.15 2.56
CA GLY A 292 -24.76 -1.28 1.39
C GLY A 292 -25.55 -1.93 0.26
N LEU A 293 -25.38 -1.42 -0.95
CA LEU A 293 -26.08 -1.88 -2.16
C LEU A 293 -25.55 -3.23 -2.67
N MET A 294 -26.44 -4.02 -3.25
CA MET A 294 -26.15 -5.32 -3.87
C MET A 294 -26.50 -5.30 -5.36
N ALA A 295 -25.66 -5.91 -6.18
CA ALA A 295 -25.90 -6.07 -7.59
C ALA A 295 -26.94 -7.17 -7.86
N ARG A 296 -27.79 -6.95 -8.87
CA ARG A 296 -28.71 -7.97 -9.36
C ARG A 296 -27.93 -9.06 -10.11
N PRO A 297 -28.33 -10.34 -9.97
CA PRO A 297 -27.69 -11.43 -10.71
C PRO A 297 -27.99 -11.39 -12.22
N THR A 298 -29.14 -10.86 -12.62
CA THR A 298 -29.62 -10.90 -14.01
C THR A 298 -29.48 -9.54 -14.71
N GLN A 299 -28.57 -9.45 -15.67
CA GLN A 299 -28.73 -8.56 -16.82
C GLN A 299 -29.19 -9.44 -17.99
N SER A 300 -30.48 -9.78 -18.05
CA SER A 300 -30.98 -10.55 -19.19
C SER A 300 -30.93 -9.67 -20.44
N LYS A 301 -30.04 -10.01 -21.38
CA LYS A 301 -29.99 -9.38 -22.72
C LYS A 301 -31.27 -9.61 -23.55
N SER A 302 -32.24 -10.37 -23.04
CA SER A 302 -33.47 -10.71 -23.77
C SER A 302 -34.59 -9.67 -23.63
N ARG A 303 -34.52 -8.73 -22.68
CA ARG A 303 -35.52 -7.65 -22.55
C ARG A 303 -34.97 -6.36 -23.16
N LYS A 304 -35.80 -5.70 -24.00
CA LYS A 304 -35.47 -4.40 -24.64
C LYS A 304 -35.51 -3.21 -23.67
N GLU A 305 -36.09 -3.40 -22.48
CA GLU A 305 -36.18 -2.36 -21.45
C GLU A 305 -34.95 -2.35 -20.55
N TYR A 306 -34.53 -1.14 -20.16
CA TYR A 306 -33.44 -0.94 -19.21
C TYR A 306 -33.78 -1.58 -17.87
N GLN A 307 -32.95 -2.52 -17.42
CA GLN A 307 -33.06 -3.12 -16.10
C GLN A 307 -31.98 -2.56 -15.19
N PRO A 308 -32.35 -2.06 -14.00
CA PRO A 308 -31.37 -1.60 -13.04
C PRO A 308 -30.38 -2.71 -12.70
N SER A 309 -29.09 -2.39 -12.69
CA SER A 309 -28.05 -3.36 -12.33
C SER A 309 -27.99 -3.61 -10.82
N ILE A 310 -28.64 -2.75 -10.04
CA ILE A 310 -28.69 -2.79 -8.57
C ILE A 310 -30.04 -3.22 -8.01
N ILE A 311 -30.00 -3.84 -6.82
CA ILE A 311 -31.19 -4.08 -6.00
C ILE A 311 -31.51 -2.76 -5.27
N GLU A 312 -32.75 -2.29 -5.42
CA GLU A 312 -33.16 -0.94 -4.98
C GLU A 312 -33.26 -0.83 -3.45
N VAL A 313 -33.32 -1.96 -2.74
CA VAL A 313 -33.35 -2.00 -1.28
C VAL A 313 -31.92 -2.25 -0.78
N PRO A 314 -31.24 -1.25 -0.19
CA PRO A 314 -29.94 -1.43 0.42
C PRO A 314 -30.05 -2.27 1.69
N ILE A 315 -28.93 -2.91 2.06
CA ILE A 315 -28.81 -3.60 3.34
C ILE A 315 -28.29 -2.61 4.37
N TYR A 316 -29.16 -2.23 5.30
CA TYR A 316 -28.87 -1.26 6.36
C TYR A 316 -28.15 -1.92 7.54
N SER A 317 -28.51 -3.16 7.83
CA SER A 317 -27.97 -3.94 8.93
C SER A 317 -26.49 -4.28 8.71
N CYS A 318 -25.73 -4.40 9.79
CA CYS A 318 -24.37 -4.94 9.76
C CYS A 318 -24.33 -6.38 10.30
N PHE A 319 -23.19 -7.06 10.15
CA PHE A 319 -23.06 -8.43 10.67
C PHE A 319 -23.17 -8.51 12.20
N ARG A 320 -22.77 -7.45 12.91
CA ARG A 320 -22.93 -7.36 14.36
C ARG A 320 -24.40 -7.27 14.80
N GLU A 321 -25.18 -6.44 14.12
CA GLU A 321 -26.61 -6.25 14.45
C GLU A 321 -27.46 -7.46 14.06
N GLY A 322 -27.00 -8.23 13.07
CA GLY A 322 -27.76 -9.32 12.46
C GLY A 322 -28.62 -8.82 11.32
N MET A 323 -28.71 -9.64 10.27
CA MET A 323 -29.47 -9.30 9.05
C MET A 323 -30.85 -9.95 9.09
N SER A 324 -31.85 -9.26 8.54
CA SER A 324 -33.16 -9.86 8.30
C SER A 324 -33.08 -10.98 7.25
N VAL A 325 -34.08 -11.86 7.21
CA VAL A 325 -34.15 -12.97 6.24
C VAL A 325 -34.09 -12.45 4.80
N SER A 326 -34.79 -11.35 4.51
CA SER A 326 -34.81 -10.72 3.18
C SER A 326 -33.44 -10.14 2.81
N GLU A 327 -32.79 -9.41 3.72
CA GLU A 327 -31.44 -8.87 3.51
C GLU A 327 -30.41 -9.98 3.31
N PHE A 328 -30.50 -11.05 4.10
CA PHE A 328 -29.61 -12.20 3.97
C PHE A 328 -29.79 -12.87 2.61
N PHE A 329 -31.04 -13.13 2.20
CA PHE A 329 -31.35 -13.72 0.89
C PHE A 329 -30.78 -12.89 -0.26
N ILE A 330 -31.00 -11.57 -0.24
CA ILE A 330 -30.45 -10.62 -1.23
C ILE A 330 -28.92 -10.70 -1.28
N SER A 331 -28.26 -10.78 -0.13
CA SER A 331 -26.79 -10.84 -0.06
C SER A 331 -26.20 -12.11 -0.69
N THR A 332 -26.96 -13.21 -0.78
CA THR A 332 -26.46 -14.47 -1.33
C THR A 332 -26.22 -14.44 -2.83
N HIS A 333 -26.97 -13.61 -3.58
CA HIS A 333 -26.86 -13.53 -5.03
C HIS A 333 -25.47 -13.06 -5.49
N GLY A 334 -24.96 -12.00 -4.84
CA GLY A 334 -23.63 -11.46 -5.14
C GLY A 334 -22.51 -12.44 -4.82
N VAL A 335 -22.60 -13.13 -3.68
CA VAL A 335 -21.59 -14.11 -3.24
C VAL A 335 -21.53 -15.31 -4.20
N ARG A 336 -22.67 -15.87 -4.59
CA ARG A 336 -22.71 -17.01 -5.54
C ARG A 336 -22.15 -16.65 -6.90
N LYS A 337 -22.55 -15.49 -7.44
CA LYS A 337 -22.00 -14.99 -8.71
C LYS A 337 -20.49 -14.81 -8.62
N GLY A 338 -20.01 -14.25 -7.51
CA GLY A 338 -18.58 -14.17 -7.21
C GLY A 338 -17.91 -15.53 -7.31
N LEU A 339 -18.28 -16.50 -6.47
CA LEU A 339 -17.63 -17.82 -6.46
C LEU A 339 -17.57 -18.47 -7.86
N THR A 340 -18.65 -18.39 -8.63
CA THR A 340 -18.70 -18.91 -10.01
C THR A 340 -17.77 -18.13 -10.95
N ASP A 341 -17.81 -16.79 -10.91
CA ASP A 341 -16.92 -15.95 -11.73
C ASP A 341 -15.45 -16.18 -11.38
N THR A 342 -15.09 -16.47 -10.12
CA THR A 342 -13.71 -16.81 -9.72
C THR A 342 -13.26 -18.07 -10.45
N ALA A 343 -14.09 -19.11 -10.42
CA ALA A 343 -13.75 -20.39 -11.04
C ALA A 343 -13.60 -20.26 -12.57
N LEU A 344 -14.54 -19.57 -13.23
CA LEU A 344 -14.50 -19.37 -14.69
C LEU A 344 -13.29 -18.54 -15.12
N LYS A 345 -13.05 -17.40 -14.46
CA LYS A 345 -11.99 -16.47 -14.85
C LYS A 345 -10.58 -16.96 -14.55
N THR A 346 -10.43 -17.87 -13.59
CA THR A 346 -9.14 -18.54 -13.33
C THR A 346 -8.69 -19.34 -14.55
N ALA A 347 -9.62 -20.02 -15.24
CA ALA A 347 -9.31 -20.76 -16.46
C ALA A 347 -8.89 -19.84 -17.60
N GLU A 348 -9.58 -18.71 -17.79
CA GLU A 348 -9.23 -17.70 -18.81
C GLU A 348 -7.83 -17.12 -18.57
N SER A 349 -7.51 -16.74 -17.34
CA SER A 349 -6.18 -16.23 -16.98
C SER A 349 -5.08 -17.28 -17.21
N GLY A 350 -5.34 -18.54 -16.88
CA GLY A 350 -4.40 -19.64 -17.12
C GLY A 350 -4.16 -19.86 -18.62
N TYR A 351 -5.21 -19.77 -19.43
CA TYR A 351 -5.12 -19.88 -20.88
C TYR A 351 -4.32 -18.73 -21.51
N LEU A 352 -4.55 -17.49 -21.08
CA LEU A 352 -3.75 -16.34 -21.50
C LEU A 352 -2.27 -16.54 -21.14
N THR A 353 -1.98 -16.94 -19.91
CA THR A 353 -0.59 -17.18 -19.46
C THR A 353 0.10 -18.24 -20.31
N ARG A 354 -0.57 -19.35 -20.62
CA ARG A 354 -0.03 -20.39 -21.50
C ARG A 354 0.32 -19.84 -22.89
N ARG A 355 -0.56 -19.03 -23.49
CA ARG A 355 -0.31 -18.42 -24.81
C ARG A 355 0.87 -17.45 -24.79
N LEU A 356 1.00 -16.64 -23.73
CA LEU A 356 2.14 -15.75 -23.57
C LEU A 356 3.46 -16.53 -23.47
N VAL A 357 3.48 -17.64 -22.74
CA VAL A 357 4.67 -18.50 -22.66
C VAL A 357 5.00 -19.11 -24.01
N ASP A 358 4.01 -19.62 -24.75
CA ASP A 358 4.21 -20.24 -26.06
C ASP A 358 4.85 -19.27 -27.08
N VAL A 359 4.42 -18.00 -27.07
CA VAL A 359 4.98 -16.95 -27.94
C VAL A 359 6.37 -16.50 -27.50
N ALA A 360 6.67 -16.50 -26.20
CA ALA A 360 7.89 -15.91 -25.64
C ALA A 360 8.97 -16.92 -25.21
N GLN A 361 8.73 -18.24 -25.32
CA GLN A 361 9.63 -19.26 -24.75
C GLN A 361 11.04 -19.28 -25.36
N GLU A 362 11.20 -18.81 -26.61
CA GLU A 362 12.50 -18.77 -27.31
C GLU A 362 13.27 -17.46 -27.06
N VAL A 363 12.70 -16.50 -26.32
CA VAL A 363 13.33 -15.20 -26.06
C VAL A 363 14.28 -15.31 -24.86
N ILE A 364 15.57 -15.40 -25.17
CA ILE A 364 16.69 -15.48 -24.21
C ILE A 364 17.67 -14.32 -24.37
N ILE A 365 18.56 -14.13 -23.39
CA ILE A 365 19.72 -13.25 -23.55
C ILE A 365 20.83 -13.97 -24.32
N GLY A 366 21.16 -13.48 -25.51
CA GLY A 366 22.10 -14.14 -26.43
C GLY A 366 23.50 -13.52 -26.52
N GLU A 367 23.65 -12.23 -26.21
CA GLU A 367 24.91 -11.49 -26.35
C GLU A 367 24.97 -10.28 -25.43
N GLU A 368 26.14 -9.69 -25.25
CA GLU A 368 26.33 -8.52 -24.36
C GLU A 368 25.77 -7.22 -24.97
N ASP A 369 26.11 -6.93 -26.22
CA ASP A 369 25.74 -5.69 -26.91
C ASP A 369 25.47 -5.97 -28.40
N CYS A 370 24.34 -5.48 -28.92
CA CYS A 370 23.97 -5.59 -30.33
C CYS A 370 24.51 -4.44 -31.20
N GLY A 371 25.13 -3.42 -30.59
CA GLY A 371 25.71 -2.27 -31.30
C GLY A 371 24.70 -1.28 -31.87
N THR A 372 23.43 -1.33 -31.45
CA THR A 372 22.41 -0.41 -31.97
C THR A 372 22.63 1.02 -31.50
N GLU A 373 22.55 1.97 -32.45
CA GLU A 373 22.54 3.41 -32.15
C GLU A 373 21.12 3.93 -31.85
N ARG A 374 20.10 3.08 -31.98
CA ARG A 374 18.69 3.46 -31.84
C ARG A 374 18.27 3.47 -30.37
N GLY A 375 18.00 4.66 -29.85
CA GLY A 375 17.38 4.85 -28.54
C GLY A 375 15.85 4.94 -28.62
N TYR A 376 15.20 4.59 -27.51
CA TYR A 376 13.77 4.81 -27.29
C TYR A 376 13.58 6.03 -26.39
N LEU A 377 12.75 6.97 -26.81
CA LEU A 377 12.46 8.19 -26.06
C LEU A 377 11.41 7.91 -24.98
N VAL A 378 11.81 8.10 -23.72
CA VAL A 378 10.97 7.88 -22.55
C VAL A 378 10.57 9.20 -21.92
N LYS A 379 9.29 9.30 -21.57
CA LYS A 379 8.67 10.42 -20.86
C LYS A 379 7.75 9.89 -19.76
N ASN A 380 7.32 10.78 -18.87
CA ASN A 380 6.23 10.49 -17.92
C ASN A 380 4.98 10.02 -18.67
N ILE A 381 4.33 8.98 -18.17
CA ILE A 381 3.05 8.50 -18.71
C ILE A 381 1.94 9.06 -17.84
N TYR A 382 1.11 9.92 -18.43
CA TYR A 382 -0.08 10.46 -17.81
C TYR A 382 -1.33 9.70 -18.28
N GLU A 383 -2.35 9.63 -17.44
CA GLU A 383 -3.66 9.14 -17.85
C GLU A 383 -4.30 10.14 -18.80
N ASP A 384 -4.65 9.69 -20.00
CA ASP A 384 -5.16 10.53 -21.09
C ASP A 384 -6.63 10.96 -20.90
N LYS A 385 -7.13 10.93 -19.65
CA LYS A 385 -8.46 11.44 -19.31
C LYS A 385 -8.38 12.96 -19.13
N ILE A 386 -8.68 13.69 -20.20
CA ILE A 386 -8.99 15.11 -20.11
C ILE A 386 -10.32 15.25 -19.36
N LEU A 387 -10.25 15.39 -18.02
CA LEU A 387 -11.39 15.68 -17.16
C LEU A 387 -11.32 17.15 -16.75
N ARG A 388 -11.85 18.03 -17.62
CA ARG A 388 -11.99 19.49 -17.39
C ARG A 388 -10.64 20.27 -17.35
N PRO A 389 -10.65 21.58 -17.63
CA PRO A 389 -9.43 22.41 -17.62
C PRO A 389 -8.72 22.53 -16.26
N ASP A 390 -9.41 22.18 -15.16
CA ASP A 390 -8.98 22.49 -13.79
C ASP A 390 -8.37 21.28 -13.05
N GLU A 391 -8.44 20.06 -13.59
CA GLU A 391 -7.88 18.85 -12.96
C GLU A 391 -6.50 18.52 -13.51
N LYS A 392 -5.58 18.14 -12.60
CA LYS A 392 -4.23 17.72 -12.97
C LYS A 392 -4.27 16.30 -13.57
N PRO A 393 -3.53 16.05 -14.66
CA PRO A 393 -3.43 14.71 -15.23
C PRO A 393 -2.84 13.75 -14.20
N VAL A 394 -3.48 12.60 -14.03
CA VAL A 394 -3.02 11.57 -13.09
C VAL A 394 -1.77 10.92 -13.67
N LEU A 395 -0.64 11.01 -12.97
CA LEU A 395 0.59 10.33 -13.34
C LEU A 395 0.39 8.82 -13.14
N ILE A 396 0.49 8.04 -14.23
CA ILE A 396 0.43 6.58 -14.18
C ILE A 396 1.80 6.02 -13.81
N GLU A 397 2.82 6.43 -14.55
CA GLU A 397 4.20 5.95 -14.37
C GLU A 397 5.17 7.12 -14.55
N GLY A 398 5.99 7.35 -13.52
CA GLY A 398 6.97 8.42 -13.50
C GLY A 398 8.25 8.07 -14.27
N LEU A 399 9.01 9.09 -14.64
CA LEU A 399 10.28 8.94 -15.33
C LEU A 399 11.27 8.09 -14.51
N PHE A 400 11.26 8.26 -13.19
CA PHE A 400 12.07 7.47 -12.25
C PHE A 400 11.92 5.96 -12.48
N ASP A 401 10.71 5.43 -12.43
CA ASP A 401 10.44 3.99 -12.57
C ASP A 401 10.82 3.47 -13.96
N ARG A 402 10.75 4.33 -14.99
CA ARG A 402 11.04 3.95 -16.38
C ARG A 402 12.54 3.93 -16.72
N ILE A 403 13.36 4.75 -16.05
CA ILE A 403 14.81 4.84 -16.32
C ILE A 403 15.62 3.88 -15.43
N VAL A 404 15.15 3.59 -14.21
CA VAL A 404 15.88 2.72 -13.27
C VAL A 404 16.12 1.34 -13.88
N GLY A 405 17.37 0.90 -13.82
CA GLY A 405 17.81 -0.40 -14.33
C GLY A 405 17.93 -0.49 -15.85
N ARG A 406 17.90 0.64 -16.58
CA ARG A 406 18.10 0.70 -18.04
C ARG A 406 19.42 1.40 -18.37
N TYR A 407 19.92 1.16 -19.58
CA TYR A 407 21.08 1.88 -20.13
C TYR A 407 20.65 3.17 -20.83
N THR A 408 21.39 4.24 -20.62
CA THR A 408 21.25 5.48 -21.40
C THR A 408 21.79 5.27 -22.82
N GLN A 409 21.10 5.82 -23.83
CA GLN A 409 21.65 5.86 -25.20
C GLN A 409 22.45 7.15 -25.44
N LYS A 410 21.94 8.26 -24.91
CA LYS A 410 22.58 9.59 -24.99
C LYS A 410 22.92 10.07 -23.58
N PRO A 411 23.99 10.85 -23.42
CA PRO A 411 24.28 11.48 -22.13
C PRO A 411 23.10 12.37 -21.70
N ILE A 412 22.76 12.29 -20.42
CA ILE A 412 21.70 13.10 -19.81
C ILE A 412 22.35 14.36 -19.24
N LEU A 413 21.93 15.50 -19.75
CA LEU A 413 22.41 16.81 -19.32
C LEU A 413 21.41 17.45 -18.35
N ASP A 414 21.92 18.19 -17.36
CA ASP A 414 21.09 19.05 -16.54
C ASP A 414 20.56 20.22 -17.41
N PRO A 415 19.23 20.44 -17.47
CA PRO A 415 18.65 21.53 -18.27
C PRO A 415 19.10 22.93 -17.83
N LYS A 416 19.52 23.10 -16.58
CA LYS A 416 19.86 24.41 -15.98
C LYS A 416 21.36 24.69 -16.04
N THR A 417 22.20 23.69 -15.77
CA THR A 417 23.66 23.87 -15.68
C THR A 417 24.39 23.40 -16.94
N GLY A 418 23.77 22.52 -17.74
CA GLY A 418 24.41 21.89 -18.89
C GLY A 418 25.46 20.84 -18.52
N GLU A 419 25.61 20.50 -17.24
CA GLU A 419 26.52 19.45 -16.78
C GLU A 419 25.97 18.06 -17.11
N VAL A 420 26.87 17.11 -17.41
CA VAL A 420 26.51 15.71 -17.67
C VAL A 420 26.19 15.04 -16.34
N ILE A 421 24.94 14.64 -16.14
CA ILE A 421 24.48 13.91 -14.94
C ILE A 421 24.83 12.43 -15.09
N VAL A 422 24.53 11.86 -16.26
CA VAL A 422 24.77 10.46 -16.59
C VAL A 422 25.36 10.41 -18.00
N ASP A 423 26.46 9.68 -18.16
CA ASP A 423 27.09 9.52 -19.48
C ASP A 423 26.26 8.60 -20.39
N GLY A 424 26.59 8.55 -21.68
CA GLY A 424 26.04 7.57 -22.61
C GLY A 424 26.44 6.14 -22.25
N ASP A 425 25.63 5.16 -22.63
CA ASP A 425 25.87 3.73 -22.40
C ASP A 425 26.13 3.36 -20.94
N THR A 426 25.57 4.11 -20.00
CA THR A 426 25.71 3.88 -18.56
C THR A 426 24.43 3.30 -17.99
N LEU A 427 24.55 2.29 -17.11
CA LEU A 427 23.42 1.73 -16.37
C LEU A 427 22.92 2.75 -15.35
N VAL A 428 21.62 3.04 -15.38
CA VAL A 428 21.00 4.00 -14.46
C VAL A 428 20.58 3.28 -13.18
N ASP A 429 21.31 3.54 -12.10
CA ASP A 429 20.95 3.15 -10.74
C ASP A 429 19.91 4.11 -10.12
N GLU A 430 19.35 3.74 -8.98
CA GLU A 430 18.32 4.51 -8.28
C GLU A 430 18.80 5.90 -7.86
N ASP A 431 20.04 6.04 -7.38
CA ASP A 431 20.62 7.34 -7.03
C ASP A 431 20.84 8.23 -8.26
N LEU A 432 21.24 7.65 -9.40
CA LEU A 432 21.39 8.39 -10.66
C LEU A 432 20.02 8.83 -11.18
N ALA A 433 19.02 7.94 -11.11
CA ALA A 433 17.65 8.28 -11.48
C ALA A 433 17.08 9.40 -10.62
N GLN A 434 17.33 9.40 -9.30
CA GLN A 434 16.94 10.49 -8.41
C GLN A 434 17.58 11.82 -8.82
N LYS A 435 18.88 11.83 -9.17
CA LYS A 435 19.57 13.04 -9.66
C LYS A 435 18.97 13.57 -10.97
N VAL A 436 18.68 12.68 -11.91
CA VAL A 436 18.06 13.04 -13.20
C VAL A 436 16.68 13.69 -13.00
N VAL A 437 15.86 13.11 -12.12
CA VAL A 437 14.54 13.66 -11.80
C VAL A 437 14.64 14.97 -11.02
N ALA A 438 15.58 15.09 -10.08
CA ALA A 438 15.83 16.30 -9.32
C ALA A 438 16.32 17.48 -10.18
N ALA A 439 17.09 17.19 -11.23
CA ALA A 439 17.50 18.18 -12.23
C ALA A 439 16.32 18.70 -13.08
N GLY A 440 15.19 17.98 -13.09
CA GLY A 440 13.99 18.37 -13.83
C GLY A 440 14.02 17.97 -15.30
N VAL A 441 14.70 16.87 -15.65
CA VAL A 441 14.70 16.32 -17.01
C VAL A 441 13.34 15.69 -17.32
N GLU A 442 12.72 16.05 -18.45
CA GLU A 442 11.40 15.53 -18.85
C GLU A 442 11.47 14.33 -19.80
N GLU A 443 12.54 14.25 -20.62
CA GLU A 443 12.67 13.26 -21.68
C GLU A 443 14.08 12.66 -21.70
N VAL A 444 14.16 11.33 -21.79
CA VAL A 444 15.43 10.59 -21.78
C VAL A 444 15.46 9.56 -22.90
N TYR A 445 16.58 9.46 -23.60
CA TYR A 445 16.84 8.38 -24.55
C TYR A 445 17.47 7.19 -23.83
N ILE A 446 16.75 6.07 -23.78
CA ILE A 446 17.24 4.81 -23.20
C ILE A 446 17.41 3.73 -24.28
N ARG A 447 18.22 2.74 -23.96
CA ARG A 447 18.24 1.45 -24.69
C ARG A 447 17.02 0.64 -24.28
N ASN A 448 16.40 -0.01 -25.25
CA ASN A 448 15.20 -0.80 -25.04
C ASN A 448 15.19 -2.02 -25.98
N VAL A 449 14.40 -3.03 -25.60
CA VAL A 449 14.18 -4.25 -26.36
C VAL A 449 13.59 -3.98 -27.75
N PHE A 450 12.74 -2.96 -27.89
CA PHE A 450 12.13 -2.60 -29.18
C PHE A 450 13.13 -2.18 -30.27
N THR A 451 14.32 -1.70 -29.87
CA THR A 451 15.35 -1.23 -30.80
C THR A 451 16.55 -2.17 -30.88
N CYS A 452 16.49 -3.33 -30.21
CA CYS A 452 17.55 -4.32 -30.22
C CYS A 452 17.68 -4.98 -31.59
N GLU A 453 18.91 -5.05 -32.12
CA GLU A 453 19.21 -5.65 -33.44
C GLU A 453 19.85 -7.04 -33.33
N SER A 454 19.81 -7.64 -32.14
CA SER A 454 20.24 -9.02 -31.92
C SER A 454 19.39 -10.01 -32.71
N THR A 455 20.03 -11.02 -33.30
CA THR A 455 19.35 -12.01 -34.16
C THR A 455 18.74 -13.17 -33.38
N ASN A 456 19.38 -13.60 -32.30
CA ASN A 456 18.97 -14.74 -31.48
C ASN A 456 18.66 -14.26 -30.05
N GLY A 457 17.50 -13.63 -29.88
CA GLY A 457 17.05 -13.11 -28.59
C GLY A 457 17.35 -11.63 -28.40
N ILE A 458 17.81 -11.26 -27.21
CA ILE A 458 18.01 -9.85 -26.81
C ILE A 458 19.41 -9.70 -26.21
N CYS A 459 20.05 -8.54 -26.41
CA CYS A 459 21.34 -8.26 -25.80
C CYS A 459 21.20 -7.76 -24.35
N ARG A 460 22.23 -7.96 -23.53
CA ARG A 460 22.25 -7.56 -22.11
C ARG A 460 22.00 -6.07 -21.92
N LYS A 461 22.63 -5.20 -22.72
CA LYS A 461 22.47 -3.73 -22.59
C LYS A 461 21.08 -3.22 -22.96
N CYS A 462 20.43 -3.79 -23.98
CA CYS A 462 19.07 -3.39 -24.35
C CYS A 462 18.01 -3.92 -23.38
N TYR A 463 18.29 -5.01 -22.66
CA TYR A 463 17.46 -5.47 -21.55
C TYR A 463 17.70 -4.67 -20.27
N GLY A 464 18.95 -4.64 -19.77
CA GLY A 464 19.33 -3.95 -18.54
C GLY A 464 19.33 -4.85 -17.30
N ARG A 465 18.74 -4.37 -16.21
CA ARG A 465 18.75 -5.00 -14.88
C ARG A 465 17.77 -6.18 -14.81
N ASN A 466 18.21 -7.28 -14.20
CA ASN A 466 17.35 -8.38 -13.80
C ASN A 466 16.62 -8.03 -12.50
N MET A 467 15.28 -7.95 -12.57
CA MET A 467 14.40 -7.61 -11.46
C MET A 467 14.26 -8.71 -10.39
N ALA A 468 14.86 -9.90 -10.59
CA ALA A 468 14.87 -10.95 -9.58
C ALA A 468 16.07 -10.83 -8.64
N THR A 469 17.24 -10.51 -9.19
CA THR A 469 18.51 -10.45 -8.46
C THR A 469 18.93 -9.02 -8.11
N GLY A 470 18.41 -8.03 -8.84
CA GLY A 470 18.85 -6.65 -8.74
C GLY A 470 20.20 -6.39 -9.42
N ASN A 471 20.79 -7.36 -10.10
CA ASN A 471 22.04 -7.22 -10.86
C ASN A 471 21.76 -7.11 -12.37
N LEU A 472 22.80 -6.89 -13.16
CA LEU A 472 22.71 -7.00 -14.62
C LEU A 472 22.28 -8.41 -15.03
N VAL A 473 21.42 -8.53 -16.04
CA VAL A 473 20.99 -9.82 -16.58
C VAL A 473 22.17 -10.65 -17.06
N GLU A 474 22.15 -11.97 -16.85
CA GLU A 474 23.18 -12.90 -17.33
C GLU A 474 22.84 -13.51 -18.70
N GLU A 475 23.85 -14.01 -19.40
CA GLU A 475 23.68 -14.71 -20.67
C GLU A 475 22.96 -16.05 -20.47
N GLY A 476 22.01 -16.36 -21.36
CA GLY A 476 21.20 -17.57 -21.27
C GLY A 476 19.96 -17.44 -20.36
N GLU A 477 19.72 -16.29 -19.72
CA GLU A 477 18.49 -16.07 -18.96
C GLU A 477 17.23 -16.10 -19.85
N ALA A 478 16.21 -16.86 -19.44
CA ALA A 478 14.95 -17.04 -20.17
C ALA A 478 13.96 -15.90 -19.89
N ILE A 479 14.32 -14.69 -20.30
CA ILE A 479 13.56 -13.46 -20.04
C ILE A 479 12.14 -13.47 -20.63
N GLY A 480 11.90 -14.20 -21.72
CA GLY A 480 10.57 -14.31 -22.31
C GLY A 480 9.58 -15.07 -21.43
N ILE A 481 10.01 -16.19 -20.82
CA ILE A 481 9.21 -16.94 -19.86
C ILE A 481 8.94 -16.09 -18.61
N MET A 482 9.96 -15.38 -18.11
CA MET A 482 9.82 -14.48 -16.96
C MET A 482 8.80 -13.36 -17.23
N ALA A 483 8.83 -12.74 -18.41
CA ALA A 483 7.87 -11.71 -18.81
C ALA A 483 6.45 -12.27 -18.94
N ALA A 484 6.29 -13.44 -19.57
CA ALA A 484 4.99 -14.10 -19.72
C ALA A 484 4.34 -14.42 -18.36
N GLN A 485 5.12 -14.94 -17.41
CA GLN A 485 4.64 -15.22 -16.05
C GLN A 485 4.32 -13.93 -15.28
N ALA A 486 5.16 -12.90 -15.39
CA ALA A 486 4.97 -11.62 -14.73
C ALA A 486 3.69 -10.88 -15.17
N ILE A 487 3.27 -11.09 -16.42
CA ILE A 487 2.00 -10.56 -16.99
C ILE A 487 0.83 -11.50 -16.64
N GLY A 488 1.04 -12.81 -16.73
CA GLY A 488 -0.01 -13.82 -16.55
C GLY A 488 -0.49 -14.00 -15.11
N GLU A 489 0.42 -14.02 -14.13
CA GLU A 489 0.08 -14.20 -12.71
C GLU A 489 -0.92 -13.13 -12.21
N PRO A 490 -0.70 -11.82 -12.47
CA PRO A 490 -1.67 -10.79 -12.12
C PRO A 490 -2.99 -10.87 -12.90
N GLY A 491 -3.07 -11.63 -14.00
CA GLY A 491 -4.32 -11.85 -14.73
C GLY A 491 -5.40 -12.47 -13.86
N THR A 492 -5.01 -13.35 -12.93
CA THR A 492 -5.91 -13.92 -11.90
C THR A 492 -6.38 -12.84 -10.92
N GLN A 493 -5.54 -11.83 -10.64
CA GLN A 493 -5.90 -10.72 -9.76
C GLN A 493 -6.72 -9.63 -10.47
N LEU A 494 -6.49 -9.37 -11.75
CA LEU A 494 -7.28 -8.43 -12.57
C LEU A 494 -8.70 -8.95 -12.76
N THR A 495 -8.85 -10.27 -12.82
CA THR A 495 -10.15 -10.91 -12.72
C THR A 495 -10.68 -10.78 -11.29
N MET A 496 -9.88 -11.10 -10.26
CA MET A 496 -10.26 -11.05 -8.84
C MET A 496 -10.47 -9.66 -8.18
N ARG A 497 -10.00 -8.54 -8.72
CA ARG A 497 -10.21 -7.20 -8.12
C ARG A 497 -11.64 -6.70 -8.27
N ASN A 498 -12.41 -7.22 -9.23
CA ASN A 498 -13.86 -7.04 -9.31
C ASN A 498 -14.63 -7.66 -8.12
N PHE A 499 -13.94 -8.34 -7.20
CA PHE A 499 -14.55 -9.09 -6.09
C PHE A 499 -14.50 -8.36 -4.74
N HIS A 500 -13.54 -7.44 -4.53
CA HIS A 500 -13.36 -6.77 -3.24
C HIS A 500 -14.50 -5.78 -2.91
N THR A 501 -15.32 -5.46 -3.91
CA THR A 501 -16.56 -4.72 -3.74
C THR A 501 -17.72 -5.62 -3.26
N GLY A 502 -17.56 -6.94 -3.18
CA GLY A 502 -18.51 -7.84 -2.52
C GLY A 502 -19.91 -7.85 -3.15
N GLY A 503 -20.01 -7.58 -4.46
CA GLY A 503 -21.29 -7.41 -5.14
C GLY A 503 -21.86 -5.99 -5.08
N VAL A 504 -21.12 -5.00 -4.55
CA VAL A 504 -21.49 -3.58 -4.65
C VAL A 504 -21.29 -3.14 -6.10
N ALA A 505 -22.29 -2.45 -6.64
CA ALA A 505 -22.29 -2.01 -8.03
C ALA A 505 -21.25 -0.90 -8.25
N THR A 506 -20.20 -1.24 -8.99
CA THR A 506 -19.31 -0.29 -9.64
C THR A 506 -19.90 0.08 -10.99
N GLN A 507 -19.91 1.36 -11.33
CA GLN A 507 -20.33 1.85 -12.64
C GLN A 507 -19.46 1.19 -13.73
N ASN A 508 -20.04 0.25 -14.48
CA ASN A 508 -19.41 -0.29 -15.67
C ASN A 508 -19.52 0.78 -16.77
N GLY A 509 -18.41 1.46 -17.06
CA GLY A 509 -18.32 2.35 -18.23
C GLY A 509 -18.34 1.57 -19.54
N ASP A 510 -18.44 2.31 -20.66
CA ASP A 510 -18.48 1.84 -22.05
C ASP A 510 -17.18 1.13 -22.53
N ILE A 511 -16.14 1.14 -21.71
CA ILE A 511 -14.82 0.60 -22.03
C ILE A 511 -14.66 -0.78 -21.38
N THR A 512 -14.17 -1.77 -22.12
CA THR A 512 -13.80 -3.08 -21.58
C THR A 512 -12.69 -2.90 -20.51
N GLN A 513 -12.92 -3.44 -19.32
CA GLN A 513 -12.00 -3.34 -18.17
C GLN A 513 -11.51 -4.72 -17.74
N GLY A 514 -10.33 -4.77 -17.12
CA GLY A 514 -9.75 -6.00 -16.57
C GLY A 514 -9.20 -6.95 -17.64
N LEU A 515 -9.27 -8.26 -17.39
CA LEU A 515 -8.71 -9.29 -18.28
C LEU A 515 -9.21 -9.24 -19.73
N PRO A 516 -10.51 -9.02 -20.03
CA PRO A 516 -10.97 -8.93 -21.41
C PRO A 516 -10.25 -7.85 -22.23
N ARG A 517 -9.85 -6.74 -21.59
CA ARG A 517 -9.10 -5.68 -22.27
C ARG A 517 -7.68 -6.11 -22.59
N VAL A 518 -7.05 -6.83 -21.66
CA VAL A 518 -5.71 -7.38 -21.84
C VAL A 518 -5.70 -8.40 -22.99
N GLU A 519 -6.70 -9.28 -23.04
CA GLU A 519 -6.85 -10.23 -24.15
C GLU A 519 -7.07 -9.54 -25.50
N GLU A 520 -7.93 -8.52 -25.55
CA GLU A 520 -8.15 -7.73 -26.77
C GLU A 520 -6.85 -7.13 -27.32
N LEU A 521 -5.97 -6.63 -26.43
CA LEU A 521 -4.70 -6.03 -26.79
C LEU A 521 -3.68 -7.06 -27.29
N PHE A 522 -3.50 -8.18 -26.58
CA PHE A 522 -2.53 -9.21 -26.97
C PHE A 522 -2.94 -9.99 -28.22
N GLU A 523 -4.25 -10.11 -28.47
CA GLU A 523 -4.76 -10.79 -29.67
C GLU A 523 -5.02 -9.85 -30.84
N ALA A 524 -4.70 -8.57 -30.72
CA ALA A 524 -4.97 -7.54 -31.73
C ALA A 524 -6.43 -7.56 -32.24
N ARG A 525 -7.39 -7.78 -31.33
CA ARG A 525 -8.82 -7.79 -31.66
C ARG A 525 -9.34 -6.36 -31.79
N ALA A 526 -10.33 -6.15 -32.65
CA ALA A 526 -11.04 -4.89 -32.73
C ALA A 526 -11.74 -4.59 -31.37
N PRO A 527 -11.49 -3.42 -30.75
CA PRO A 527 -12.13 -3.06 -29.50
C PRO A 527 -13.63 -2.85 -29.71
N LYS A 528 -14.43 -3.07 -28.66
CA LYS A 528 -15.89 -2.87 -28.72
C LYS A 528 -16.27 -1.40 -28.91
N GLY A 529 -15.56 -0.50 -28.21
CA GLY A 529 -15.63 0.94 -28.43
C GLY A 529 -14.55 1.36 -29.43
N LEU A 530 -14.91 1.47 -30.71
CA LEU A 530 -13.99 1.90 -31.76
C LEU A 530 -13.84 3.43 -31.73
N ALA A 531 -12.61 3.90 -31.56
CA ALA A 531 -12.26 5.29 -31.80
C ALA A 531 -11.81 5.47 -33.25
N VAL A 532 -12.33 6.50 -33.93
CA VAL A 532 -11.90 6.85 -35.28
C VAL A 532 -10.62 7.68 -35.17
N ILE A 533 -9.53 7.16 -35.73
CA ILE A 533 -8.25 7.88 -35.82
C ILE A 533 -8.15 8.64 -37.14
N SER A 534 -7.60 9.86 -37.10
CA SER A 534 -7.28 10.57 -38.35
C SER A 534 -6.13 9.87 -39.05
N LYS A 535 -6.28 9.65 -40.36
CA LYS A 535 -5.22 9.10 -41.22
C LYS A 535 -4.26 10.17 -41.72
N ILE A 536 -4.62 11.44 -41.53
CA ILE A 536 -3.87 12.60 -42.03
C ILE A 536 -3.68 13.62 -40.91
N VAL A 537 -2.59 14.39 -41.01
CA VAL A 537 -2.37 15.55 -40.15
C VAL A 537 -3.16 16.72 -40.73
N GLY A 538 -3.86 17.47 -39.89
CA GLY A 538 -4.66 18.62 -40.30
C GLY A 538 -5.37 19.28 -39.12
N GLU A 539 -6.11 20.35 -39.40
CA GLU A 539 -6.94 21.04 -38.43
C GLU A 539 -8.37 20.50 -38.47
N ILE A 540 -8.97 20.32 -37.29
CA ILE A 540 -10.35 19.88 -37.16
C ILE A 540 -11.25 21.11 -37.32
N THR A 541 -12.09 21.12 -38.35
CA THR A 541 -13.00 22.25 -38.62
C THR A 541 -14.31 22.14 -37.84
N ASP A 542 -14.79 20.93 -37.58
CA ASP A 542 -16.02 20.69 -36.84
C ASP A 542 -15.97 19.31 -36.16
N VAL A 543 -16.58 19.21 -34.96
CA VAL A 543 -16.76 17.95 -34.22
C VAL A 543 -18.23 17.89 -33.84
N HIS A 544 -18.99 17.06 -34.57
CA HIS A 544 -20.42 16.83 -34.29
C HIS A 544 -20.65 15.89 -33.12
#